data_AF-A0A9P7P2E5-F1
#
_entry.id   AF-A0A9P7P2E5-F1
#
_cell.length_a   1.000
_cell.length_b   1.000
_cell.length_c   1.000
_cell.angle_alpha   90.00
_cell.angle_beta   90.00
_cell.angle_gamma   90.00
#
_symmetry.space_group_name_H-M   'P 1'
#
loop_
_entity.id
_entity.type
_entity.pdbx_description
1 polymer ?
#
loop_
_entity_poly.entity_id
_entity_poly.type
_entity_poly.pdbx_seq_one_letter_code
_entity_poly.pdbx_strand_id
1 'polypeptide(L)'
;MAAAGSMASQLNSKSPTIRRILREAAEMTKSPSKDYTAEPLESDLFEWHFTLRGPPNSDYSEGLYHGRIILPSTYPLRPPNFRFITPNGRFEANREICLSISGHHEETWQPAWGIRTAIVALRSFMETDARGQVGGLETTGEVRRRLARESRSFMCPTCARSNTNIIRESEKQAAQSLSSEHPEVQTPSELSVGWKDEFTTKTLVDESGSSLASQRPGSQENITESAEGAGKSSLTGSPDQRQSPGASQPLKSTANAHVGSPNSSFARLTPVVESTGRETSLQPRGDGNVLLWVDRAIVALVITLVAILIKIFVT
;
A
#
# COMPACT_ATOMS: atom_id res chain seq x y z
N MET A 1 -30.13 -13.83 5.48
CA MET A 1 -30.51 -12.40 5.38
C MET A 1 -30.82 -11.86 6.77
N ALA A 2 -30.88 -10.54 6.94
CA ALA A 2 -31.06 -9.82 8.21
C ALA A 2 -29.88 -9.94 9.23
N ALA A 3 -28.99 -8.94 9.20
CA ALA A 3 -28.02 -8.62 10.26
C ALA A 3 -27.50 -7.17 10.12
N ALA A 4 -27.13 -6.78 8.88
CA ALA A 4 -26.49 -5.51 8.51
C ALA A 4 -27.32 -4.21 8.70
N GLY A 5 -28.37 -4.21 9.53
CA GLY A 5 -29.30 -3.08 9.69
C GLY A 5 -29.16 -2.26 10.98
N SER A 6 -28.39 -2.72 11.97
CA SER A 6 -28.63 -2.27 13.37
C SER A 6 -27.67 -1.21 13.95
N MET A 7 -26.56 -0.86 13.28
CA MET A 7 -25.53 0.05 13.84
C MET A 7 -25.33 1.38 13.09
N ALA A 8 -25.93 1.55 11.90
CA ALA A 8 -25.95 2.83 11.19
C ALA A 8 -26.70 3.95 11.94
N SER A 9 -27.44 3.60 12.99
CA SER A 9 -28.33 4.46 13.78
C SER A 9 -27.66 5.23 14.93
N GLN A 10 -26.45 4.87 15.36
CA GLN A 10 -25.75 5.52 16.49
C GLN A 10 -24.47 6.30 16.10
N LEU A 11 -24.05 6.21 14.84
CA LEU A 11 -22.89 6.95 14.33
C LEU A 11 -23.23 8.43 14.17
N ASN A 12 -22.40 9.32 14.73
CA ASN A 12 -22.62 10.77 14.65
C ASN A 12 -22.37 11.32 13.24
N SER A 13 -23.40 11.24 12.40
CA SER A 13 -23.43 11.68 11.00
C SER A 13 -23.16 13.17 10.78
N LYS A 14 -23.02 13.97 11.85
CA LYS A 14 -22.57 15.37 11.79
C LYS A 14 -21.05 15.52 11.67
N SER A 15 -20.27 14.51 12.08
CA SER A 15 -18.80 14.55 11.99
C SER A 15 -18.32 14.52 10.53
N PRO A 16 -17.53 15.51 10.05
CA PRO A 16 -17.00 15.52 8.69
C PRO A 16 -16.19 14.26 8.34
N THR A 17 -15.41 13.75 9.29
CA THR A 17 -14.66 12.50 9.20
C THR A 17 -15.57 11.30 8.95
N ILE A 18 -16.64 11.14 9.73
CA ILE A 18 -17.60 10.04 9.55
C ILE A 18 -18.32 10.17 8.20
N ARG A 19 -18.70 11.39 7.78
CA ARG A 19 -19.31 11.65 6.47
C ARG A 19 -18.35 11.36 5.30
N ARG A 20 -17.03 11.50 5.50
CA ARG A 20 -16.00 11.12 4.52
C ARG A 20 -15.86 9.59 4.45
N ILE A 21 -15.67 8.93 5.59
CA ILE A 21 -15.50 7.46 5.67
C ILE A 21 -16.72 6.73 5.07
N LEU A 22 -17.94 7.14 5.41
CA LEU A 22 -19.17 6.54 4.85
C LEU A 22 -19.31 6.78 3.34
N ARG A 23 -18.86 7.93 2.82
CA ARG A 23 -18.85 8.21 1.37
C ARG A 23 -17.89 7.28 0.64
N GLU A 24 -16.71 7.04 1.20
CA GLU A 24 -15.72 6.14 0.60
C GLU A 24 -16.13 4.67 0.70
N ALA A 25 -16.80 4.25 1.77
CA ALA A 25 -17.38 2.90 1.85
C ALA A 25 -18.46 2.69 0.79
N ALA A 26 -19.32 3.70 0.56
CA ALA A 26 -20.29 3.69 -0.53
C ALA A 26 -19.62 3.72 -1.92
N GLU A 27 -18.50 4.42 -2.09
CA GLU A 27 -17.73 4.45 -3.34
C GLU A 27 -17.08 3.08 -3.65
N MET A 28 -16.47 2.45 -2.66
CA MET A 28 -15.91 1.09 -2.79
C MET A 28 -16.98 0.07 -3.14
N THR A 29 -18.18 0.19 -2.54
CA THR A 29 -19.34 -0.68 -2.82
C THR A 29 -19.95 -0.42 -4.21
N LYS A 30 -20.05 0.85 -4.63
CA LYS A 30 -20.64 1.25 -5.91
C LYS A 30 -19.72 0.95 -7.11
N SER A 31 -18.41 1.05 -6.91
CA SER A 31 -17.38 0.81 -7.94
C SER A 31 -16.40 -0.27 -7.46
N PRO A 32 -16.86 -1.55 -7.38
CA PRO A 32 -16.03 -2.68 -6.97
C PRO A 32 -14.91 -2.97 -7.98
N SER A 33 -13.83 -3.59 -7.50
CA SER A 33 -12.64 -3.90 -8.30
C SER A 33 -12.33 -5.40 -8.33
N LYS A 34 -11.72 -5.87 -9.42
CA LYS A 34 -11.22 -7.25 -9.57
C LYS A 34 -9.83 -7.43 -8.94
N ASP A 35 -9.10 -6.33 -8.78
CA ASP A 35 -7.74 -6.30 -8.22
C ASP A 35 -7.70 -6.09 -6.71
N TYR A 36 -8.74 -5.49 -6.12
CA TYR A 36 -8.77 -5.20 -4.69
C TYR A 36 -10.20 -5.01 -4.17
N THR A 37 -10.37 -5.19 -2.86
CA THR A 37 -11.54 -4.75 -2.10
C THR A 37 -11.10 -4.22 -0.74
N ALA A 38 -11.88 -3.32 -0.15
CA ALA A 38 -11.74 -2.90 1.24
C ALA A 38 -13.07 -2.43 1.82
N GLU A 39 -13.27 -2.72 3.09
CA GLU A 39 -14.49 -2.45 3.85
C GLU A 39 -14.14 -2.08 5.31
N PRO A 40 -14.88 -1.15 5.95
CA PRO A 40 -14.77 -0.93 7.40
C PRO A 40 -15.23 -2.19 8.16
N LEU A 41 -14.71 -2.39 9.38
CA LEU A 41 -15.26 -3.41 10.27
C LEU A 41 -16.65 -3.01 10.77
N GLU A 42 -17.54 -3.99 10.94
CA GLU A 42 -18.88 -3.78 11.53
C GLU A 42 -18.81 -3.21 12.96
N SER A 43 -17.69 -3.45 13.66
CA SER A 43 -17.42 -2.96 15.02
C SER A 43 -16.73 -1.60 15.09
N ASP A 44 -16.05 -1.15 14.03
CA ASP A 44 -15.33 0.12 14.00
C ASP A 44 -15.16 0.65 12.56
N LEU A 45 -15.62 1.88 12.30
CA LEU A 45 -15.42 2.55 11.01
C LEU A 45 -13.99 3.07 10.79
N PHE A 46 -13.17 3.14 11.84
CA PHE A 46 -11.77 3.59 11.75
C PHE A 46 -10.79 2.44 11.49
N GLU A 47 -11.17 1.17 11.74
CA GLU A 47 -10.42 0.01 11.27
C GLU A 47 -11.07 -0.60 10.02
N TRP A 48 -10.36 -0.54 8.89
CA TRP A 48 -10.76 -1.16 7.64
C TRP A 48 -9.92 -2.40 7.36
N HIS A 49 -10.55 -3.43 6.81
CA HIS A 49 -9.86 -4.57 6.24
C HIS A 49 -9.82 -4.45 4.71
N PHE A 50 -8.67 -4.80 4.12
CA PHE A 50 -8.49 -4.81 2.66
C PHE A 50 -7.92 -6.14 2.19
N THR A 51 -8.21 -6.51 0.94
CA THR A 51 -7.54 -7.62 0.24
C THR A 51 -7.19 -7.16 -1.17
N LEU A 52 -5.95 -7.37 -1.61
CA LEU A 52 -5.49 -7.00 -2.96
C LEU A 52 -4.76 -8.14 -3.66
N ARG A 53 -4.84 -8.18 -4.99
CA ARG A 53 -4.00 -8.99 -5.87
C ARG A 53 -2.60 -8.37 -5.94
N GLY A 54 -1.56 -9.19 -5.96
CA GLY A 54 -0.21 -8.71 -6.23
C GLY A 54 -0.12 -7.95 -7.57
N PRO A 55 0.87 -7.05 -7.73
CA PRO A 55 1.17 -6.44 -9.02
C PRO A 55 1.45 -7.48 -10.11
N PRO A 56 0.96 -7.29 -11.35
CA PRO A 56 1.25 -8.22 -12.45
C PRO A 56 2.74 -8.23 -12.78
N ASN A 57 3.24 -9.31 -13.38
CA ASN A 57 4.64 -9.46 -13.81
C ASN A 57 5.72 -9.32 -12.69
N SER A 58 5.30 -9.29 -11.42
CA SER A 58 6.16 -9.22 -10.23
C SER A 58 6.26 -10.56 -9.50
N ASP A 59 7.20 -10.68 -8.55
CA ASP A 59 7.30 -11.82 -7.62
C ASP A 59 6.04 -12.05 -6.76
N TYR A 60 5.15 -11.07 -6.68
CA TYR A 60 3.91 -11.13 -5.90
C TYR A 60 2.69 -11.53 -6.73
N SER A 61 2.82 -11.63 -8.06
CA SER A 61 1.71 -11.65 -9.02
C SER A 61 0.68 -12.78 -8.83
N GLU A 62 1.10 -13.97 -8.37
CA GLU A 62 0.19 -15.08 -8.07
C GLU A 62 -0.57 -14.90 -6.74
N GLY A 63 -0.17 -13.93 -5.90
CA GLY A 63 -0.62 -13.78 -4.52
C GLY A 63 -1.82 -12.88 -4.31
N LEU A 64 -2.50 -13.13 -3.19
CA LEU A 64 -3.64 -12.37 -2.69
C LEU A 64 -3.33 -11.98 -1.24
N TYR A 65 -3.23 -10.69 -0.96
CA TYR A 65 -2.68 -10.17 0.29
C TYR A 65 -3.75 -9.42 1.07
N HIS A 66 -4.01 -9.87 2.30
CA HIS A 66 -4.98 -9.28 3.21
C HIS A 66 -4.27 -8.41 4.27
N GLY A 67 -4.91 -7.31 4.67
CA GLY A 67 -4.34 -6.34 5.58
C GLY A 67 -5.38 -5.41 6.20
N ARG A 68 -4.88 -4.46 6.98
CA ARG A 68 -5.63 -3.44 7.71
C ARG A 68 -5.20 -2.02 7.32
N ILE A 69 -6.17 -1.12 7.28
CA ILE A 69 -5.97 0.33 7.22
C ILE A 69 -6.58 0.91 8.50
N ILE A 70 -5.78 1.62 9.29
CA ILE A 70 -6.21 2.28 10.53
C ILE A 70 -6.31 3.77 10.26
N LEU A 71 -7.50 4.34 10.43
CA LEU A 71 -7.78 5.74 10.17
C LEU A 71 -7.62 6.54 11.47
N PRO A 72 -6.87 7.66 11.48
CA PRO A 72 -6.85 8.55 12.64
C PRO A 72 -8.21 9.22 12.81
N SER A 73 -8.53 9.64 14.04
CA SER A 73 -9.73 10.44 14.34
C SER A 73 -9.80 11.77 13.57
N THR A 74 -8.66 12.24 13.05
CA THR A 74 -8.51 13.43 12.20
C THR A 74 -8.51 13.11 10.69
N TYR A 75 -8.87 11.90 10.25
CA TYR A 75 -8.99 11.56 8.83
C TYR A 75 -10.07 12.44 8.15
N PRO A 76 -9.90 12.93 6.90
CA PRO A 76 -8.78 12.71 5.98
C PRO A 76 -7.65 13.75 6.11
N LEU A 77 -7.64 14.62 7.12
CA LEU A 77 -6.61 15.65 7.27
C LEU A 77 -5.23 15.05 7.59
N ARG A 78 -5.20 13.88 8.24
CA ARG A 78 -4.01 13.05 8.42
C ARG A 78 -4.09 11.76 7.59
N PRO A 79 -2.95 11.22 7.12
CA PRO A 79 -2.88 9.92 6.48
C PRO A 79 -3.25 8.77 7.43
N PRO A 80 -3.68 7.62 6.88
CA PRO A 80 -3.90 6.39 7.64
C PRO A 80 -2.61 5.60 7.91
N ASN A 81 -2.67 4.58 8.77
CA ASN A 81 -1.62 3.58 8.94
C ASN A 81 -1.98 2.26 8.24
N PHE A 82 -0.99 1.58 7.66
CA PHE A 82 -1.18 0.31 6.95
C PHE A 82 -0.45 -0.84 7.64
N ARG A 83 -1.06 -2.03 7.62
CA ARG A 83 -0.46 -3.29 8.09
C ARG A 83 -0.88 -4.42 7.15
N PHE A 84 0.05 -5.20 6.59
CA PHE A 84 -0.33 -6.48 5.96
C PHE A 84 -0.47 -7.54 7.05
N ILE A 85 -1.56 -8.32 7.04
CA ILE A 85 -1.72 -9.48 7.92
C ILE A 85 -1.13 -10.72 7.22
N THR A 86 -1.36 -10.85 5.91
CA THR A 86 -0.82 -11.95 5.11
C THR A 86 0.69 -11.76 4.85
N PRO A 87 1.56 -12.73 5.21
CA PRO A 87 2.98 -12.67 4.90
C PRO A 87 3.24 -12.60 3.38
N ASN A 88 4.16 -11.72 2.99
CA ASN A 88 4.37 -11.34 1.58
C ASN A 88 5.84 -11.18 1.16
N GLY A 89 6.78 -11.12 2.11
CA GLY A 89 8.23 -11.03 1.83
C GLY A 89 8.73 -9.63 1.43
N ARG A 90 7.88 -8.60 1.57
CA ARG A 90 8.17 -7.19 1.30
C ARG A 90 7.90 -6.27 2.49
N PHE A 91 6.90 -6.65 3.29
CA PHE A 91 6.50 -6.02 4.53
C PHE A 91 6.33 -7.08 5.61
N GLU A 92 6.73 -6.74 6.84
CA GLU A 92 6.56 -7.60 8.02
C GLU A 92 5.07 -7.74 8.38
N ALA A 93 4.63 -8.96 8.68
CA ALA A 93 3.23 -9.23 8.97
C ALA A 93 2.81 -8.63 10.33
N ASN A 94 1.69 -7.91 10.34
CA ASN A 94 1.10 -7.16 11.46
C ASN A 94 1.93 -5.95 11.95
N ARG A 95 3.09 -5.65 11.34
CA ARG A 95 3.83 -4.41 11.60
C ARG A 95 3.24 -3.24 10.82
N GLU A 96 3.45 -2.03 11.31
CA GLU A 96 3.09 -0.80 10.61
C GLU A 96 4.12 -0.45 9.55
N ILE A 97 3.62 -0.06 8.39
CA ILE A 97 4.42 0.25 7.21
C ILE A 97 4.59 1.76 7.10
N CYS A 98 5.84 2.23 7.07
CA CYS A 98 6.17 3.60 6.72
C CYS A 98 6.21 3.77 5.19
N LEU A 99 5.35 4.63 4.66
CA LEU A 99 5.26 5.05 3.24
C LEU A 99 4.90 6.54 3.18
N SER A 100 5.13 7.21 2.06
CA SER A 100 4.69 8.60 1.78
C SER A 100 3.15 8.80 1.70
N ILE A 101 2.39 7.74 1.95
CA ILE A 101 0.92 7.77 2.08
C ILE A 101 0.46 7.45 3.51
N SER A 102 1.39 7.29 4.47
CA SER A 102 1.14 6.79 5.82
C SER A 102 1.34 7.84 6.93
N GLY A 103 0.88 7.53 8.15
CA GLY A 103 1.09 8.35 9.37
C GLY A 103 2.54 8.78 9.68
N HIS A 104 3.54 8.16 9.06
CA HIS A 104 4.95 8.54 9.19
C HIS A 104 5.36 9.75 8.35
N HIS A 105 4.52 10.15 7.38
CA HIS A 105 4.82 11.17 6.37
C HIS A 105 3.59 12.08 6.15
N GLU A 106 3.17 12.79 7.20
CA GLU A 106 2.03 13.73 7.12
C GLU A 106 2.25 14.84 6.08
N GLU A 107 3.51 15.20 5.79
CA GLU A 107 3.91 16.26 4.86
C GLU A 107 3.71 15.92 3.37
N THR A 108 3.62 14.63 3.02
CA THR A 108 3.37 14.18 1.63
C THR A 108 1.94 13.68 1.40
N TRP A 109 1.13 13.57 2.46
CA TRP A 109 -0.27 13.20 2.36
C TRP A 109 -1.15 14.34 1.83
N GLN A 110 -2.09 14.02 0.94
CA GLN A 110 -3.11 14.96 0.48
C GLN A 110 -4.50 14.49 0.96
N PRO A 111 -5.27 15.32 1.70
CA PRO A 111 -6.63 14.98 2.13
C PRO A 111 -7.62 14.71 0.99
N ALA A 112 -7.26 15.00 -0.26
CA ALA A 112 -8.01 14.60 -1.46
C ALA A 112 -7.91 13.10 -1.77
N TRP A 113 -6.87 12.41 -1.29
CA TRP A 113 -6.70 10.97 -1.50
C TRP A 113 -7.64 10.17 -0.58
N GLY A 114 -8.23 9.11 -1.13
CA GLY A 114 -9.10 8.19 -0.39
C GLY A 114 -8.49 6.79 -0.23
N ILE A 115 -9.21 5.91 0.46
CA ILE A 115 -8.95 4.48 0.62
C ILE A 115 -8.60 3.82 -0.72
N ARG A 116 -9.35 4.12 -1.79
CA ARG A 116 -9.07 3.58 -3.13
C ARG A 116 -7.68 3.98 -3.62
N THR A 117 -7.35 5.27 -3.59
CA THR A 117 -6.04 5.80 -4.00
C THR A 117 -4.92 5.20 -3.15
N ALA A 118 -5.14 5.10 -1.84
CA ALA A 118 -4.21 4.51 -0.90
C ALA A 118 -3.93 3.02 -1.17
N ILE A 119 -4.95 2.21 -1.49
CA ILE A 119 -4.79 0.79 -1.84
C ILE A 119 -4.06 0.61 -3.17
N VAL A 120 -4.37 1.44 -4.18
CA VAL A 120 -3.66 1.42 -5.47
C VAL A 120 -2.19 1.77 -5.27
N ALA A 121 -1.88 2.81 -4.50
CA ALA A 121 -0.50 3.19 -4.18
C ALA A 121 0.22 2.10 -3.35
N LEU A 122 -0.43 1.53 -2.33
CA LEU A 122 0.10 0.44 -1.50
C LEU A 122 0.44 -0.81 -2.34
N ARG A 123 -0.38 -1.12 -3.35
CA ARG A 123 -0.10 -2.19 -4.32
C ARG A 123 1.19 -1.90 -5.10
N SER A 124 1.35 -0.71 -5.67
CA SER A 124 2.57 -0.32 -6.39
C SER A 124 3.80 -0.30 -5.48
N PHE A 125 3.66 0.08 -4.21
CA PHE A 125 4.74 0.03 -3.22
C PHE A 125 5.22 -1.40 -2.87
N MET A 126 4.53 -2.45 -3.31
CA MET A 126 5.08 -3.82 -3.21
C MET A 126 6.31 -4.01 -4.10
N GLU A 127 6.37 -3.30 -5.25
CA GLU A 127 7.39 -3.50 -6.29
C GLU A 127 8.71 -2.76 -6.02
N THR A 128 8.75 -1.85 -5.04
CA THR A 128 9.97 -1.13 -4.64
C THR A 128 10.82 -1.96 -3.67
N ASP A 129 12.11 -1.64 -3.50
CA ASP A 129 12.94 -2.26 -2.44
C ASP A 129 12.57 -1.70 -1.05
N ALA A 130 12.84 -2.45 0.02
CA ALA A 130 12.48 -2.01 1.38
C ALA A 130 13.44 -0.95 1.95
N ARG A 131 14.73 -1.00 1.59
CA ARG A 131 15.75 0.03 1.90
C ARG A 131 15.84 0.43 3.39
N GLY A 132 15.48 -0.47 4.29
CA GLY A 132 15.45 -0.23 5.74
C GLY A 132 14.25 0.57 6.27
N GLN A 133 13.18 0.78 5.47
CA GLN A 133 11.96 1.45 5.93
C GLN A 133 11.29 0.69 7.09
N VAL A 134 10.59 1.42 7.97
CA VAL A 134 9.82 0.80 9.07
C VAL A 134 8.74 -0.14 8.51
N GLY A 135 8.74 -1.38 8.99
CA GLY A 135 7.84 -2.44 8.53
C GLY A 135 8.22 -3.07 7.19
N GLY A 136 9.30 -2.63 6.55
CA GLY A 136 9.84 -3.26 5.34
C GLY A 136 10.66 -4.52 5.64
N LEU A 137 10.67 -5.46 4.72
CA LEU A 137 11.43 -6.72 4.82
C LEU A 137 12.13 -7.04 3.50
N GLU A 138 13.45 -7.22 3.55
CA GLU A 138 14.22 -7.71 2.39
C GLU A 138 14.25 -9.23 2.39
N THR A 139 13.78 -9.84 1.31
CA THR A 139 13.82 -11.29 1.07
C THR A 139 14.09 -11.57 -0.40
N THR A 140 14.49 -12.81 -0.73
CA THR A 140 14.71 -13.21 -2.13
C THR A 140 13.39 -13.31 -2.88
N GLY A 141 13.44 -13.09 -4.20
CA GLY A 141 12.26 -13.28 -5.07
C GLY A 141 11.67 -14.69 -5.00
N GLU A 142 12.48 -15.70 -4.71
CA GLU A 142 11.99 -17.07 -4.47
C GLU A 142 11.09 -17.15 -3.22
N VAL A 143 11.49 -16.52 -2.11
CA VAL A 143 10.67 -16.44 -0.90
C VAL A 143 9.38 -15.65 -1.18
N ARG A 144 9.47 -14.53 -1.91
CA ARG A 144 8.31 -13.73 -2.33
C ARG A 144 7.32 -14.56 -3.17
N ARG A 145 7.80 -15.28 -4.20
CA ARG A 145 6.98 -16.18 -5.05
C ARG A 145 6.45 -17.43 -4.32
N ARG A 146 7.12 -17.89 -3.25
CA ARG A 146 6.58 -18.95 -2.38
C ARG A 146 5.44 -18.40 -1.51
N LEU A 147 5.66 -17.28 -0.82
CA LEU A 147 4.64 -16.60 -0.02
C LEU A 147 3.44 -16.16 -0.88
N ALA A 148 3.66 -15.75 -2.13
CA ALA A 148 2.59 -15.45 -3.08
C ALA A 148 1.63 -16.64 -3.27
N ARG A 149 2.14 -17.85 -3.48
CA ARG A 149 1.28 -19.05 -3.63
C ARG A 149 0.58 -19.43 -2.31
N GLU A 150 1.29 -19.36 -1.18
CA GLU A 150 0.76 -19.64 0.16
C GLU A 150 -0.32 -18.61 0.59
N SER A 151 -0.21 -17.35 0.16
CA SER A 151 -1.13 -16.26 0.52
C SER A 151 -2.58 -16.50 0.10
N ARG A 152 -2.79 -17.33 -0.93
CA ARG A 152 -4.12 -17.57 -1.54
C ARG A 152 -5.07 -18.33 -0.60
N SER A 153 -4.52 -19.23 0.21
CA SER A 153 -5.22 -20.01 1.23
C SER A 153 -5.17 -19.39 2.63
N PHE A 154 -4.50 -18.24 2.79
CA PHE A 154 -4.52 -17.49 4.06
C PHE A 154 -5.96 -17.16 4.47
N MET A 155 -6.25 -17.36 5.76
CA MET A 155 -7.54 -17.08 6.40
C MET A 155 -7.37 -15.94 7.39
N CYS A 156 -8.18 -14.90 7.28
CA CYS A 156 -8.15 -13.79 8.23
C CYS A 156 -8.79 -14.20 9.57
N PRO A 157 -8.11 -14.00 10.72
CA PRO A 157 -8.67 -14.36 12.03
C PRO A 157 -9.87 -13.48 12.44
N THR A 158 -9.97 -12.25 11.90
CA THR A 158 -11.11 -11.35 12.16
C THR A 158 -12.28 -11.62 11.23
N CYS A 159 -12.03 -11.80 9.92
CA CYS A 159 -13.10 -11.93 8.92
C CYS A 159 -13.61 -13.37 8.73
N ALA A 160 -12.91 -14.38 9.28
CA ALA A 160 -13.14 -15.82 9.07
C ALA A 160 -13.23 -16.27 7.59
N ARG A 161 -12.79 -15.42 6.65
CA ARG A 161 -12.77 -15.65 5.21
C ARG A 161 -11.33 -15.82 4.71
N SER A 162 -11.16 -16.62 3.65
CA SER A 162 -9.87 -16.76 2.95
C SER A 162 -9.69 -15.72 1.85
N ASN A 163 -8.44 -15.37 1.55
CA ASN A 163 -8.12 -14.34 0.56
C ASN A 163 -8.68 -14.66 -0.83
N THR A 164 -8.67 -15.95 -1.23
CA THR A 164 -9.31 -16.41 -2.48
C THR A 164 -10.83 -16.19 -2.47
N ASN A 165 -11.52 -16.43 -1.34
CA ASN A 165 -12.97 -16.23 -1.26
C ASN A 165 -13.34 -14.74 -1.33
N ILE A 166 -12.61 -13.88 -0.61
CA ILE A 166 -12.85 -12.43 -0.58
C ILE A 166 -12.69 -11.82 -1.98
N ILE A 167 -11.61 -12.14 -2.69
CA ILE A 167 -11.37 -11.62 -4.04
C ILE A 167 -12.39 -12.18 -5.05
N ARG A 168 -12.74 -13.47 -4.96
CA ARG A 168 -13.77 -14.09 -5.82
C ARG A 168 -15.17 -13.50 -5.60
N GLU A 169 -15.45 -12.95 -4.42
CA GLU A 169 -16.67 -12.20 -4.12
C GLU A 169 -16.64 -10.81 -4.78
N SER A 170 -15.53 -10.07 -4.62
CA SER A 170 -15.31 -8.78 -5.29
C SER A 170 -15.37 -8.88 -6.83
N GLU A 171 -14.83 -9.96 -7.41
CA GLU A 171 -14.89 -10.22 -8.85
C GLU A 171 -16.32 -10.43 -9.37
N LYS A 172 -17.20 -11.08 -8.58
CA LYS A 172 -18.62 -11.23 -8.93
C LYS A 172 -19.33 -9.89 -8.90
N GLN A 173 -19.10 -9.08 -7.86
CA GLN A 173 -19.66 -7.73 -7.75
C GLN A 173 -19.21 -6.86 -8.93
N ALA A 174 -17.91 -6.88 -9.28
CA ALA A 174 -17.35 -6.16 -10.43
C ALA A 174 -17.81 -6.71 -11.79
N ALA A 175 -18.17 -7.98 -11.91
CA ALA A 175 -18.82 -8.50 -13.11
C ALA A 175 -20.28 -8.06 -13.21
N GLN A 176 -21.02 -8.07 -12.09
CA GLN A 176 -22.41 -7.64 -12.02
C GLN A 176 -22.56 -6.15 -12.36
N SER A 177 -21.75 -5.27 -11.77
CA SER A 177 -21.78 -3.83 -12.03
C SER A 177 -21.43 -3.43 -13.47
N LEU A 178 -20.72 -4.29 -14.20
CA LEU A 178 -20.45 -4.12 -15.63
C LEU A 178 -21.56 -4.69 -16.54
N SER A 179 -22.36 -5.63 -16.03
CA SER A 179 -23.51 -6.20 -16.77
C SER A 179 -24.81 -5.39 -16.59
N SER A 180 -24.89 -4.56 -15.56
CA SER A 180 -26.01 -3.66 -15.32
C SER A 180 -25.84 -2.35 -16.10
N GLU A 181 -26.31 -2.31 -17.35
CA GLU A 181 -26.61 -1.04 -18.02
C GLU A 181 -27.72 -0.32 -17.24
N HIS A 182 -27.33 0.63 -16.39
CA HIS A 182 -28.28 1.57 -15.81
C HIS A 182 -28.69 2.58 -16.89
N PRO A 183 -29.99 2.71 -17.23
CA PRO A 183 -30.45 3.82 -18.05
C PRO A 183 -30.14 5.14 -17.33
N GLU A 184 -29.94 6.20 -18.12
CA GLU A 184 -29.47 7.51 -17.66
C GLU A 184 -30.31 8.05 -16.50
N VAL A 185 -29.77 8.01 -15.29
CA VAL A 185 -30.43 8.51 -14.09
C VAL A 185 -30.36 10.04 -14.11
N GLN A 186 -31.39 10.65 -14.68
CA GLN A 186 -31.62 12.10 -14.61
C GLN A 186 -31.57 12.55 -13.15
N THR A 187 -30.53 13.29 -12.78
CA THR A 187 -30.40 13.86 -11.44
C THR A 187 -31.49 14.92 -11.22
N PRO A 188 -32.35 14.80 -10.19
CA PRO A 188 -33.31 15.84 -9.85
C PRO A 188 -32.59 17.17 -9.58
N SER A 189 -33.15 18.27 -10.09
CA SER A 189 -32.58 19.63 -10.03
C SER A 189 -32.24 20.10 -8.60
N GLU A 190 -32.98 19.59 -7.61
CA GLU A 190 -32.87 19.91 -6.18
C GLU A 190 -31.49 19.61 -5.55
N LEU A 191 -30.63 18.82 -6.20
CA LEU A 191 -29.28 18.48 -5.70
C LEU A 191 -28.14 19.27 -6.36
N SER A 192 -28.45 20.25 -7.20
CA SER A 192 -27.46 21.04 -7.96
C SER A 192 -26.97 22.33 -7.29
N VAL A 193 -27.52 22.69 -6.12
CA VAL A 193 -27.25 23.97 -5.43
C VAL A 193 -26.75 23.71 -4.00
N GLY A 194 -25.70 24.41 -3.57
CA GLY A 194 -25.15 24.28 -2.21
C GLY A 194 -23.62 24.16 -2.09
N TRP A 195 -22.84 24.58 -3.10
CA TRP A 195 -21.37 24.56 -3.05
C TRP A 195 -20.68 25.74 -3.75
N LYS A 196 -21.33 26.91 -3.83
CA LYS A 196 -20.82 28.07 -4.58
C LYS A 196 -20.72 29.39 -3.81
N ASP A 197 -21.46 29.55 -2.71
CA ASP A 197 -21.72 30.87 -2.13
C ASP A 197 -20.81 31.24 -0.93
N GLU A 198 -20.05 30.29 -0.39
CA GLU A 198 -19.28 30.49 0.87
C GLU A 198 -17.85 31.03 0.65
N PHE A 199 -17.45 31.32 -0.59
CA PHE A 199 -16.12 31.88 -0.92
C PHE A 199 -16.13 33.32 -1.48
N THR A 200 -17.30 33.95 -1.62
CA THR A 200 -17.43 35.31 -2.18
C THR A 200 -17.67 36.39 -1.11
N THR A 201 -18.26 36.04 0.04
CA THR A 201 -18.67 37.01 1.08
C THR A 201 -17.57 37.25 2.13
N LYS A 202 -16.37 37.69 1.70
CA LYS A 202 -15.39 38.31 2.62
C LYS A 202 -14.46 39.36 2.01
N THR A 203 -14.98 40.17 1.09
CA THR A 203 -14.46 41.54 0.88
C THR A 203 -15.42 42.50 1.56
N LEU A 204 -14.91 43.31 2.49
CA LEU A 204 -15.73 44.29 3.21
C LEU A 204 -16.08 45.46 2.28
N VAL A 205 -17.26 46.04 2.50
CA VAL A 205 -17.70 47.27 1.83
C VAL A 205 -17.44 48.43 2.79
N ASP A 206 -16.62 49.40 2.36
CA ASP A 206 -16.58 50.74 2.93
C ASP A 206 -17.07 51.73 1.87
N GLU A 207 -17.85 52.73 2.28
CA GLU A 207 -18.41 53.72 1.37
C GLU A 207 -17.40 54.82 1.03
N SER A 208 -17.16 55.05 -0.26
CA SER A 208 -17.41 56.34 -0.92
C SER A 208 -17.15 56.24 -2.43
N GLY A 209 -18.10 56.68 -3.24
CA GLY A 209 -18.11 56.36 -4.67
C GLY A 209 -17.35 57.33 -5.57
N SER A 210 -17.09 56.92 -6.81
CA SER A 210 -17.43 57.70 -8.02
C SER A 210 -17.10 56.96 -9.33
N SER A 211 -18.13 56.69 -10.15
CA SER A 211 -18.04 56.45 -11.60
C SER A 211 -17.23 55.20 -12.08
N LEU A 212 -17.33 54.73 -13.33
CA LEU A 212 -18.24 55.05 -14.44
C LEU A 212 -18.68 53.74 -15.15
N ALA A 213 -19.76 53.79 -15.95
CA ALA A 213 -20.35 52.59 -16.56
C ALA A 213 -19.48 51.90 -17.62
N SER A 214 -19.57 50.57 -17.69
CA SER A 214 -19.05 49.75 -18.80
C SER A 214 -20.19 49.31 -19.73
N GLN A 215 -20.01 49.48 -21.05
CA GLN A 215 -20.89 48.91 -22.08
C GLN A 215 -20.08 47.99 -23.03
N ARG A 216 -20.71 46.92 -23.53
CA ARG A 216 -20.27 46.12 -24.71
C ARG A 216 -20.53 46.92 -26.01
N PRO A 217 -19.84 46.71 -27.16
CA PRO A 217 -19.41 45.44 -27.80
C PRO A 217 -17.88 45.37 -28.08
N GLY A 218 -17.31 44.39 -28.81
CA GLY A 218 -17.81 43.12 -29.38
C GLY A 218 -17.37 42.87 -30.84
N SER A 219 -17.76 41.70 -31.41
CA SER A 219 -17.47 41.20 -32.78
C SER A 219 -15.98 40.84 -33.11
N GLN A 220 -15.80 40.07 -34.18
CA GLN A 220 -14.51 39.59 -34.73
C GLN A 220 -14.15 40.36 -36.02
N GLU A 221 -12.86 40.43 -36.40
CA GLU A 221 -12.34 39.87 -37.66
C GLU A 221 -10.79 40.01 -37.78
N ASN A 222 -10.19 39.40 -38.80
CA ASN A 222 -8.74 39.38 -39.09
C ASN A 222 -8.30 40.61 -39.92
N ILE A 223 -6.97 40.85 -40.06
CA ILE A 223 -6.24 40.80 -41.36
C ILE A 223 -4.73 41.16 -41.26
N THR A 224 -3.90 40.25 -41.83
CA THR A 224 -2.53 40.35 -42.44
C THR A 224 -1.29 41.01 -41.81
N GLU A 225 -0.18 40.25 -41.94
CA GLU A 225 1.14 40.61 -42.55
C GLU A 225 2.37 41.11 -41.75
N SER A 226 3.52 40.53 -42.17
CA SER A 226 4.86 41.13 -42.32
C SER A 226 5.70 41.50 -41.08
N ALA A 227 7.04 41.31 -41.05
CA ALA A 227 7.95 40.60 -41.96
C ALA A 227 9.27 40.17 -41.26
N GLU A 228 10.19 39.55 -42.02
CA GLU A 228 11.49 38.98 -41.63
C GLU A 228 12.59 40.04 -41.30
N GLY A 229 13.73 39.62 -40.70
CA GLY A 229 14.96 40.45 -40.74
C GLY A 229 16.16 40.09 -39.85
N ALA A 230 17.14 39.34 -40.41
CA ALA A 230 18.60 39.31 -40.08
C ALA A 230 19.12 38.98 -38.63
N GLY A 231 20.39 38.60 -38.41
CA GLY A 231 21.34 38.00 -39.37
C GLY A 231 22.86 38.32 -39.27
N LYS A 232 23.59 37.86 -38.23
CA LYS A 232 25.09 37.72 -38.17
C LYS A 232 25.88 39.07 -38.19
N SER A 233 27.20 39.21 -37.90
CA SER A 233 28.38 38.36 -37.57
C SER A 233 29.31 39.15 -36.59
N SER A 234 30.16 38.58 -35.70
CA SER A 234 31.46 37.87 -35.90
C SER A 234 32.54 38.73 -36.63
N LEU A 235 33.82 38.84 -36.26
CA LEU A 235 34.77 38.05 -35.41
C LEU A 235 35.21 38.85 -34.14
N THR A 236 36.35 38.72 -33.41
CA THR A 236 37.71 38.09 -33.47
C THR A 236 38.17 37.67 -32.03
N GLY A 237 39.35 37.06 -31.75
CA GLY A 237 40.45 36.49 -32.56
C GLY A 237 41.35 35.53 -31.73
N SER A 238 42.21 34.74 -32.40
CA SER A 238 43.06 33.63 -31.84
C SER A 238 44.56 34.04 -31.78
N PRO A 239 45.64 33.18 -31.70
CA PRO A 239 45.84 31.70 -31.88
C PRO A 239 46.46 31.00 -30.63
N ASP A 240 46.99 29.75 -30.58
CA ASP A 240 47.48 28.71 -31.52
C ASP A 240 47.13 27.27 -31.01
N GLN A 241 46.81 26.24 -31.83
CA GLN A 241 47.69 25.20 -32.45
C GLN A 241 48.59 24.42 -31.45
N ARG A 242 48.81 23.08 -31.49
CA ARG A 242 48.52 21.91 -32.38
C ARG A 242 48.84 20.59 -31.61
N GLN A 243 48.61 19.30 -31.98
CA GLN A 243 47.89 18.55 -33.04
C GLN A 243 47.70 17.05 -32.56
N SER A 244 47.27 16.12 -33.44
CA SER A 244 47.41 14.65 -33.33
C SER A 244 47.99 14.07 -34.64
N PRO A 245 48.37 12.76 -34.78
CA PRO A 245 47.40 11.75 -35.29
C PRO A 245 47.67 10.22 -35.02
N GLY A 246 46.60 9.39 -35.07
CA GLY A 246 46.62 7.96 -35.51
C GLY A 246 47.26 6.88 -34.60
N ALA A 247 47.12 5.56 -34.85
CA ALA A 247 46.16 4.79 -35.67
C ALA A 247 46.26 3.25 -35.38
N SER A 248 45.30 2.47 -35.91
CA SER A 248 45.36 1.00 -36.19
C SER A 248 45.17 -0.05 -35.07
N GLN A 249 44.42 -1.12 -35.41
CA GLN A 249 44.41 -2.44 -34.74
C GLN A 249 45.43 -3.39 -35.43
N PRO A 250 45.70 -4.62 -34.92
CA PRO A 250 44.84 -5.76 -35.30
C PRO A 250 44.64 -6.85 -34.21
N LEU A 251 43.67 -7.76 -34.44
CA LEU A 251 43.51 -9.01 -33.68
C LEU A 251 44.63 -10.03 -33.98
N LYS A 252 44.95 -10.89 -32.99
CA LYS A 252 45.34 -12.29 -33.25
C LYS A 252 44.72 -13.25 -32.24
N SER A 253 44.33 -14.42 -32.73
CA SER A 253 43.82 -15.54 -31.94
C SER A 253 44.95 -16.50 -31.56
N THR A 254 44.83 -17.16 -30.42
CA THR A 254 45.31 -18.54 -30.22
C THR A 254 44.25 -19.33 -29.47
N ALA A 255 44.06 -20.58 -29.85
CA ALA A 255 43.17 -21.51 -29.17
C ALA A 255 43.99 -22.56 -28.43
N ASN A 256 43.41 -23.15 -27.38
CA ASN A 256 43.17 -24.59 -27.36
C ASN A 256 42.19 -24.95 -26.24
N ALA A 257 41.35 -25.94 -26.51
CA ALA A 257 40.55 -26.61 -25.49
C ALA A 257 41.33 -27.80 -24.92
N HIS A 258 40.96 -28.25 -23.73
CA HIS A 258 41.12 -29.67 -23.41
C HIS A 258 39.88 -30.21 -22.69
N VAL A 259 39.33 -31.29 -23.23
CA VAL A 259 38.24 -32.07 -22.64
C VAL A 259 38.83 -33.01 -21.56
N GLY A 260 38.05 -33.28 -20.50
CA GLY A 260 38.54 -33.96 -19.30
C GLY A 260 37.49 -34.75 -18.52
N SER A 261 36.67 -35.56 -19.21
CA SER A 261 35.85 -36.63 -18.60
C SER A 261 35.61 -37.68 -19.70
N PRO A 262 35.81 -38.99 -19.42
CA PRO A 262 34.77 -39.75 -18.72
C PRO A 262 35.28 -40.86 -17.78
N ASN A 263 34.40 -41.37 -16.90
CA ASN A 263 33.92 -42.75 -17.05
C ASN A 263 32.71 -43.06 -16.14
N SER A 264 31.89 -44.00 -16.58
CA SER A 264 30.72 -44.51 -15.86
C SER A 264 30.95 -45.92 -15.34
N SER A 265 30.16 -46.33 -14.34
CA SER A 265 29.94 -47.74 -14.01
C SER A 265 28.59 -47.90 -13.33
N PHE A 266 27.86 -48.96 -13.68
CA PHE A 266 26.52 -49.24 -13.17
C PHE A 266 26.55 -49.93 -11.81
N ALA A 267 25.61 -49.59 -10.94
CA ALA A 267 25.04 -50.52 -9.97
C ALA A 267 23.56 -50.19 -9.73
N ARG A 268 22.66 -51.09 -10.15
CA ARG A 268 21.25 -51.09 -9.79
C ARG A 268 20.94 -52.42 -9.12
N LEU A 269 20.53 -52.39 -7.86
CA LEU A 269 19.76 -53.45 -7.21
C LEU A 269 18.61 -52.80 -6.43
N THR A 270 17.52 -53.54 -6.28
CA THR A 270 16.28 -53.09 -5.63
C THR A 270 16.03 -53.92 -4.34
N PRO A 271 14.88 -53.84 -3.66
CA PRO A 271 14.87 -53.60 -2.22
C PRO A 271 14.85 -54.87 -1.36
N VAL A 272 15.38 -54.76 -0.14
CA VAL A 272 15.06 -55.68 0.95
C VAL A 272 14.06 -54.98 1.88
N VAL A 273 12.93 -55.64 2.13
CA VAL A 273 11.98 -55.26 3.19
C VAL A 273 12.40 -56.00 4.45
N GLU A 274 12.69 -55.26 5.52
CA GLU A 274 12.86 -55.84 6.85
C GLU A 274 12.11 -55.01 7.89
N SER A 275 11.22 -55.68 8.63
CA SER A 275 10.25 -55.05 9.52
C SER A 275 10.71 -55.14 10.97
N THR A 276 11.29 -54.05 11.50
CA THR A 276 11.51 -53.87 12.94
C THR A 276 10.66 -52.71 13.45
N GLY A 277 9.60 -53.02 14.18
CA GLY A 277 8.78 -52.01 14.84
C GLY A 277 9.57 -51.33 15.95
N ARG A 278 9.60 -49.98 15.94
CA ARG A 278 10.15 -49.19 17.04
C ARG A 278 9.32 -47.93 17.25
N GLU A 279 8.60 -47.89 18.36
CA GLU A 279 7.79 -46.74 18.74
C GLU A 279 8.69 -45.56 19.11
N THR A 280 8.71 -44.52 18.28
CA THR A 280 9.43 -43.28 18.59
C THR A 280 8.63 -42.46 19.59
N SER A 281 8.74 -42.82 20.86
CA SER A 281 8.18 -42.05 21.99
C SER A 281 8.57 -40.58 21.90
N LEU A 282 7.57 -39.69 21.91
CA LEU A 282 7.78 -38.25 22.02
C LEU A 282 8.35 -37.91 23.41
N GLN A 283 9.67 -37.71 23.50
CA GLN A 283 10.24 -37.03 24.66
C GLN A 283 10.15 -35.51 24.48
N PRO A 284 9.55 -34.77 25.43
CA PRO A 284 9.66 -33.32 25.45
C PRO A 284 11.09 -32.92 25.79
N ARG A 285 11.71 -32.09 24.94
CA ARG A 285 13.03 -31.52 25.21
C ARG A 285 12.91 -30.51 26.35
N GLY A 286 13.71 -30.69 27.41
CA GLY A 286 13.42 -30.08 28.72
C GLY A 286 13.88 -28.63 28.89
N ASP A 287 13.03 -27.66 28.58
CA ASP A 287 13.26 -26.24 28.87
C ASP A 287 12.78 -25.80 30.28
N GLY A 288 12.25 -26.74 31.08
CA GLY A 288 11.63 -26.46 32.39
C GLY A 288 12.55 -25.80 33.43
N ASN A 289 13.87 -25.95 33.31
CA ASN A 289 14.82 -25.24 34.17
C ASN A 289 14.85 -23.72 33.93
N VAL A 290 14.47 -23.25 32.73
CA VAL A 290 14.53 -21.82 32.36
C VAL A 290 13.42 -21.03 33.05
N LEU A 291 12.17 -21.51 33.00
CA LEU A 291 11.06 -20.85 33.69
C LEU A 291 11.29 -20.83 35.21
N LEU A 292 11.71 -21.95 35.80
CA LEU A 292 11.83 -22.07 37.26
C LEU A 292 12.88 -21.15 37.91
N TRP A 293 13.91 -20.69 37.19
CA TRP A 293 14.80 -19.66 37.71
C TRP A 293 14.24 -18.24 37.51
N VAL A 294 13.54 -17.99 36.40
CA VAL A 294 12.87 -16.71 36.11
C VAL A 294 11.76 -16.45 37.14
N ASP A 295 10.91 -17.43 37.42
CA ASP A 295 9.84 -17.31 38.43
C ASP A 295 10.41 -16.97 39.82
N ARG A 296 11.53 -17.61 40.20
CA ARG A 296 12.22 -17.35 41.48
C ARG A 296 12.89 -15.97 41.50
N ALA A 297 13.40 -15.49 40.37
CA ALA A 297 13.94 -14.13 40.26
C ALA A 297 12.82 -13.06 40.36
N ILE A 298 11.65 -13.30 39.73
CA ILE A 298 10.47 -12.44 39.83
C ILE A 298 9.98 -12.38 41.29
N VAL A 299 9.82 -13.53 41.96
CA VAL A 299 9.40 -13.57 43.36
C VAL A 299 10.38 -12.84 44.28
N ALA A 300 11.70 -13.00 44.07
CA ALA A 300 12.71 -12.26 44.83
C ALA A 300 12.62 -10.74 44.62
N LEU A 301 12.38 -10.29 43.38
CA LEU A 301 12.24 -8.86 43.03
C LEU A 301 10.95 -8.25 43.62
N VAL A 302 9.84 -9.01 43.65
CA VAL A 302 8.60 -8.59 44.33
C VAL A 302 8.82 -8.46 45.84
N ILE A 303 9.52 -9.41 46.47
CA ILE A 303 9.83 -9.37 47.91
C ILE A 303 10.71 -8.17 48.26
N THR A 304 11.73 -7.84 47.45
CA THR A 304 12.58 -6.67 47.72
C THR A 304 11.84 -5.34 47.51
N LEU A 305 10.98 -5.23 46.48
CA LEU A 305 10.11 -4.05 46.32
C LEU A 305 9.16 -3.87 47.51
N VAL A 306 8.51 -4.94 47.97
CA VAL A 306 7.62 -4.89 49.14
C VAL A 306 8.39 -4.50 50.41
N ALA A 307 9.60 -5.04 50.63
CA ALA A 307 10.44 -4.66 51.75
C ALA A 307 10.90 -3.18 51.70
N ILE A 308 11.21 -2.66 50.51
CA ILE A 308 11.53 -1.24 50.30
C ILE A 308 10.32 -0.35 50.60
N LEU A 309 9.13 -0.71 50.10
CA LEU A 309 7.88 0.03 50.37
C LEU A 309 7.55 0.02 51.87
N ILE A 310 7.62 -1.12 52.54
CA ILE A 310 7.41 -1.21 54.00
C ILE A 310 8.41 -0.31 54.74
N LYS A 311 9.69 -0.30 54.35
CA LYS A 311 10.69 0.57 54.97
C LYS A 311 10.37 2.06 54.76
N ILE A 312 9.87 2.45 53.58
CA ILE A 312 9.45 3.82 53.27
C ILE A 312 8.21 4.25 54.06
N PHE A 313 7.29 3.32 54.41
CA PHE A 313 6.11 3.61 55.24
C PHE A 313 6.35 3.49 56.76
N VAL A 314 7.53 3.05 57.19
CA VAL A 314 7.90 2.83 58.61
C VAL A 314 9.07 3.74 59.07
N THR A 315 9.60 4.59 58.17
CA THR A 315 10.65 5.58 58.46
C THR A 315 10.11 7.00 58.29
#